data_AF-A0A143YI43-F1
#
_entry.id   AF-A0A143YI43-F1
#
_cell.length_a   1.000
_cell.length_b   1.000
_cell.length_c   1.000
_cell.angle_alpha   90.00
_cell.angle_beta   90.00
_cell.angle_gamma   90.00
#
_symmetry.space_group_name_H-M   'P 1'
#
loop_
_entity.id
_entity.type
_entity.pdbx_description
1 polymer ?
#
loop_
_entity_poly.entity_id
_entity_poly.type
_entity_poly.pdbx_seq_one_letter_code
_entity_poly.pdbx_strand_id
1 'polypeptide(L)'
;MDDQELLFGRELTKEELRNVDASILERAEKKAGFSLVKGTPVCSRCGTSNKKSLVSAPCFCGGKCFYCADCLNMGKIKACTELYHLPEANRFETIPGPVLEWQGQLSPEQERASKEIIATVKGKQTRLIWAVAGSGKTEMIFAGIADCLKQNGRVCIASPRVDVCLELAPRIRQAFPLVPLALLYGGAEESYRYTPLVIATTHQLLRFREAFDLLIIDEIDSFPYHNDDALQFGAQKSRKKESALIYLTATPSREMQKEIKNRELTATILPARYHKYPLPEPKCLWVGDWRKAIAKKNSRTKFMLLIRRQLESGRRFLLFLPHIRLMESLEIWMRELFPEKKFTSVSAADPEREEKVKRMRSEEYDFLMTTTILERGVTFRDIDVFVLGTEDRVFTESSLVQIAGRAGRHKDFPTGLVVYGHYGKTKALKGAVRQIKEMNSEARKRGLLHGPMPVL
;
A
#
# COMPACT_ATOMS: atom_id res chain seq x y z
N MET A 1 1.05 32.72 3.02
CA MET A 1 0.05 31.65 3.04
C MET A 1 -1.11 32.22 3.80
N ASP A 2 -2.30 32.23 3.22
CA ASP A 2 -3.50 32.65 3.94
C ASP A 2 -3.80 31.55 4.97
N ASP A 3 -3.84 31.89 6.25
CA ASP A 3 -4.05 30.94 7.34
C ASP A 3 -5.33 30.08 7.15
N GLN A 4 -6.30 30.58 6.36
CA GLN A 4 -7.52 29.84 6.00
C GLN A 4 -7.24 28.59 5.18
N GLU A 5 -6.20 28.62 4.34
CA GLU A 5 -5.79 27.51 3.48
C GLU A 5 -5.40 26.26 4.28
N LEU A 6 -4.94 26.45 5.52
CA LEU A 6 -4.61 25.34 6.43
C LEU A 6 -5.83 24.52 6.86
N LEU A 7 -7.04 25.10 6.77
CA LEU A 7 -8.30 24.51 7.22
C LEU A 7 -9.24 24.06 6.10
N PHE A 8 -9.05 24.51 4.85
CA PHE A 8 -9.90 24.06 3.72
C PHE A 8 -9.86 22.54 3.55
N GLY A 9 -11.04 21.92 3.68
CA GLY A 9 -11.21 20.48 3.60
C GLY A 9 -10.58 19.71 4.78
N ARG A 10 -10.08 20.39 5.82
CA ARG A 10 -9.42 19.75 6.97
C ARG A 10 -10.26 19.89 8.24
N GLU A 11 -10.10 18.93 9.14
CA GLU A 11 -10.76 18.92 10.45
C GLU A 11 -9.71 18.68 11.55
N LEU A 12 -9.33 19.75 12.24
CA LEU A 12 -8.14 19.81 13.10
C LEU A 12 -8.48 20.26 14.52
N THR A 13 -7.66 19.87 15.48
CA THR A 13 -7.77 20.36 16.86
C THR A 13 -7.16 21.75 17.00
N LYS A 14 -7.54 22.50 18.05
CA LYS A 14 -6.89 23.77 18.40
C LYS A 14 -5.36 23.61 18.62
N GLU A 15 -4.92 22.47 19.14
CA GLU A 15 -3.50 22.18 19.33
C GLU A 15 -2.73 22.01 18.02
N GLU A 16 -3.39 21.58 16.95
CA GLU A 16 -2.84 21.49 15.58
C GLU A 16 -2.87 22.85 14.85
N LEU A 17 -3.56 23.85 15.41
CA LEU A 17 -3.81 25.17 14.82
C LEU A 17 -3.14 26.31 15.63
N ARG A 18 -2.11 26.02 16.43
CA ARG A 18 -1.51 26.98 17.38
C ARG A 18 -1.02 28.29 16.75
N ASN A 19 -0.73 28.28 15.45
CA ASN A 19 -0.17 29.42 14.72
C ASN A 19 -1.19 30.07 13.76
N VAL A 20 -2.48 29.72 13.87
CA VAL A 20 -3.56 30.23 13.02
C VAL A 20 -4.26 31.41 13.70
N ASP A 21 -4.54 32.46 12.94
CA ASP A 21 -5.28 33.64 13.41
C ASP A 21 -6.63 33.27 14.08
N ALA A 22 -6.91 33.88 15.24
CA ALA A 22 -8.13 33.63 16.01
C ALA A 22 -9.42 33.94 15.23
N SER A 23 -9.40 34.95 14.35
CA SER A 23 -10.54 35.33 13.49
C SER A 23 -10.98 34.21 12.54
N ILE A 24 -10.04 33.36 12.13
CA ILE A 24 -10.33 32.20 11.28
C ILE A 24 -10.98 31.09 12.09
N LEU A 25 -10.54 30.88 13.34
CA LEU A 25 -11.13 29.91 14.26
C LEU A 25 -12.56 30.28 14.67
N GLU A 26 -12.89 31.57 14.66
CA GLU A 26 -14.27 32.06 14.87
C GLU A 26 -15.19 31.74 13.70
N ARG A 27 -14.67 31.81 12.47
CA ARG A 27 -15.42 31.50 11.24
C ARG A 27 -15.49 30.00 10.92
N ALA A 28 -14.64 29.20 11.54
CA ALA A 28 -14.58 27.76 11.32
C ALA A 28 -15.81 27.04 11.91
N GLU A 29 -16.30 26.02 11.20
CA GLU A 29 -17.24 25.07 11.77
C GLU A 29 -16.59 24.34 12.94
N LYS A 30 -17.28 24.31 14.08
CA LYS A 30 -16.83 23.61 15.29
C LYS A 30 -17.63 22.34 15.47
N LYS A 31 -16.92 21.24 15.72
CA LYS A 31 -17.50 19.93 16.02
C LYS A 31 -16.88 19.37 17.30
N ALA A 32 -17.72 18.81 18.17
CA ALA A 32 -17.22 18.12 19.35
C ALA A 32 -16.36 16.90 18.94
N GLY A 33 -15.32 16.63 19.71
CA GLY A 33 -14.42 15.49 19.50
C GLY A 33 -15.14 14.14 19.54
N PHE A 34 -16.31 14.10 20.18
CA PHE A 34 -17.22 12.96 20.20
C PHE A 34 -18.65 13.36 19.91
N SER A 35 -19.35 12.55 19.10
CA SER A 35 -20.78 12.66 18.84
C SER A 35 -21.52 11.44 19.39
N LEU A 36 -22.77 11.62 19.84
CA LEU A 36 -23.61 10.51 20.27
C LEU A 36 -24.40 9.96 19.09
N VAL A 37 -24.13 8.70 18.70
CA VAL A 37 -24.90 7.98 17.67
C VAL A 37 -25.68 6.88 18.37
N LYS A 38 -27.02 6.98 18.36
CA LYS A 38 -27.92 6.04 19.08
C LYS A 38 -27.51 5.84 20.55
N GLY A 39 -27.13 6.92 21.23
CA GLY A 39 -26.67 6.91 22.63
C GLY A 39 -25.25 6.39 22.85
N THR A 40 -24.53 5.96 21.80
CA THR A 40 -23.13 5.51 21.90
C THR A 40 -22.19 6.65 21.51
N PRO A 41 -21.16 6.97 22.33
CA PRO A 41 -20.15 7.96 21.96
C PRO A 41 -19.27 7.43 20.81
N VAL A 42 -19.16 8.24 19.76
CA VAL A 42 -18.36 7.98 18.56
C VAL A 42 -17.35 9.09 18.38
N CYS A 43 -16.07 8.74 18.21
CA CYS A 43 -15.02 9.74 17.96
C CYS A 43 -15.24 10.42 16.61
N SER A 44 -15.30 11.75 16.58
CA SER A 44 -15.50 12.53 15.35
C SER A 44 -14.29 12.46 14.40
N ARG A 45 -13.09 12.16 14.91
CA ARG A 45 -11.88 12.01 14.10
C ARG A 45 -11.83 10.66 13.38
N CYS A 46 -11.84 9.56 14.14
CA CYS A 46 -11.62 8.21 13.61
C CYS A 46 -12.88 7.34 13.49
N GLY A 47 -14.04 7.81 13.94
CA GLY A 47 -15.28 7.04 13.87
C GLY A 47 -15.38 5.88 14.86
N THR A 48 -14.36 5.65 15.71
CA THR A 48 -14.43 4.55 16.69
C THR A 48 -15.57 4.75 17.68
N SER A 49 -16.36 3.70 17.87
CA SER A 49 -17.39 3.61 18.92
C SER A 49 -17.05 2.52 19.94
N ASN A 50 -15.84 1.94 19.85
CA ASN A 50 -15.42 0.84 20.72
C ASN A 50 -15.14 1.37 22.14
N LYS A 51 -15.94 0.91 23.11
CA LYS A 51 -15.77 1.29 24.52
C LYS A 51 -14.37 1.01 25.06
N LYS A 52 -13.67 -0.03 24.58
CA LYS A 52 -12.29 -0.34 25.01
C LYS A 52 -11.28 0.72 24.55
N SER A 53 -11.55 1.40 23.44
CA SER A 53 -10.72 2.50 22.93
C SER A 53 -11.06 3.83 23.60
N LEU A 54 -12.09 3.89 24.46
CA LEU A 54 -12.47 5.10 25.20
C LEU A 54 -11.90 5.03 26.62
N VAL A 55 -10.85 5.80 26.86
CA VAL A 55 -10.11 5.75 28.12
C VAL A 55 -10.42 6.99 28.94
N SER A 56 -10.96 6.79 30.14
CA SER A 56 -11.17 7.86 31.11
C SER A 56 -9.83 8.45 31.58
N ALA A 57 -9.73 9.77 31.65
CA ALA A 57 -8.54 10.43 32.17
C ALA A 57 -8.88 11.77 32.83
N PRO A 58 -8.07 12.21 33.83
CA PRO A 58 -8.18 13.55 34.38
C PRO A 58 -8.07 14.62 33.29
N CYS A 59 -8.93 15.63 33.36
CA CYS A 59 -8.94 16.74 32.41
C CYS A 59 -9.31 18.03 33.15
N PHE A 60 -8.78 19.15 32.68
CA PHE A 60 -9.06 20.48 33.22
C PHE A 60 -10.42 21.05 32.80
N CYS A 61 -11.24 20.29 32.05
CA CYS A 61 -12.57 20.73 31.61
C CYS A 61 -13.65 20.64 32.70
N GLY A 62 -13.28 20.36 33.95
CA GLY A 62 -14.19 20.37 35.10
C GLY A 62 -15.17 19.19 35.20
N GLY A 63 -15.04 18.14 34.37
CA GLY A 63 -15.96 16.99 34.34
C GLY A 63 -15.26 15.64 34.15
N LYS A 64 -16.04 14.55 34.20
CA LYS A 64 -15.58 13.18 33.88
C LYS A 64 -15.26 13.09 32.39
N CYS A 65 -13.99 13.29 32.04
CA CYS A 65 -13.52 13.28 30.66
C CYS A 65 -12.93 11.91 30.27
N PHE A 66 -13.02 11.60 28.99
CA PHE A 66 -12.35 10.45 28.37
C PHE A 66 -11.72 10.88 27.06
N TYR A 67 -10.89 10.02 26.47
CA TYR A 67 -10.24 10.26 25.19
C TYR A 67 -10.22 8.98 24.33
N CYS A 68 -10.02 9.18 23.03
CA CYS A 68 -9.89 8.10 22.06
C CYS A 68 -8.43 7.59 22.01
N ALA A 69 -8.21 6.33 22.38
CA ALA A 69 -6.92 5.66 22.29
C ALA A 69 -6.44 5.50 20.84
N ASP A 70 -7.36 5.24 19.90
CA ASP A 70 -7.04 5.03 18.48
C ASP A 70 -6.47 6.30 17.82
N CYS A 71 -6.75 7.49 18.36
CA CYS A 71 -6.25 8.77 17.85
C CYS A 71 -4.95 9.26 18.50
N LEU A 72 -4.39 8.56 19.49
CA LEU A 72 -3.28 9.06 20.31
C LEU A 72 -2.09 9.57 19.49
N ASN A 73 -1.66 8.80 18.49
CA ASN A 73 -0.51 9.13 17.65
C ASN A 73 -0.78 10.27 16.64
N MET A 74 -2.04 10.72 16.53
CA MET A 74 -2.47 11.74 15.58
C MET A 74 -2.92 13.05 16.23
N GLY A 75 -2.89 13.12 17.56
CA GLY A 75 -3.47 14.20 18.34
C GLY A 75 -4.62 13.66 19.19
N LYS A 76 -4.46 13.76 20.52
CA LYS A 76 -5.39 13.21 21.51
C LYS A 76 -6.77 13.87 21.41
N ILE A 77 -7.76 13.12 20.93
CA ILE A 77 -9.16 13.56 20.90
C ILE A 77 -9.83 13.21 22.23
N LYS A 78 -10.15 14.24 23.02
CA LYS A 78 -10.87 14.17 24.28
C LYS A 78 -12.35 14.44 24.07
N ALA A 79 -13.19 14.05 25.03
CA ALA A 79 -14.62 14.40 25.05
C ALA A 79 -14.85 15.92 24.93
N CYS A 80 -13.97 16.73 25.53
CA CYS A 80 -13.99 18.19 25.49
C CYS A 80 -13.16 18.80 24.34
N THR A 81 -12.57 17.99 23.45
CA THR A 81 -11.83 18.53 22.30
C THR A 81 -12.82 19.14 21.31
N GLU A 82 -12.49 20.32 20.80
CA GLU A 82 -13.16 20.90 19.63
C GLU A 82 -12.32 20.66 18.38
N LEU A 83 -13.01 20.29 17.32
CA LEU A 83 -12.48 20.14 15.97
C LEU A 83 -12.98 21.31 15.12
N TYR A 84 -12.06 21.93 14.38
CA TYR A 84 -12.27 23.11 13.56
C TYR A 84 -12.15 22.72 12.09
N HIS A 85 -13.09 23.19 11.27
CA HIS A 85 -13.18 22.84 9.86
C HIS A 85 -13.62 24.05 9.01
N LEU A 86 -13.03 24.20 7.82
CA LEU A 86 -13.59 25.04 6.77
C LEU A 86 -13.96 24.16 5.56
N PRO A 87 -15.14 24.36 4.95
CA PRO A 87 -15.50 23.66 3.72
C PRO A 87 -14.43 23.80 2.64
N GLU A 88 -14.21 22.73 1.89
CA GLU A 88 -13.25 22.74 0.78
C GLU A 88 -13.69 23.74 -0.30
N ALA A 89 -12.81 24.70 -0.61
CA ALA A 89 -13.08 25.80 -1.52
C ALA A 89 -12.60 25.55 -2.96
N ASN A 90 -11.74 24.55 -3.18
CA ASN A 90 -11.02 24.35 -4.45
C ASN A 90 -10.35 25.64 -4.98
N ARG A 91 -9.80 26.45 -4.08
CA ARG A 91 -9.20 27.75 -4.42
C ARG A 91 -7.74 27.58 -4.82
N PHE A 92 -7.50 26.89 -5.91
CA PHE A 92 -6.16 26.69 -6.46
C PHE A 92 -5.82 27.74 -7.52
N GLU A 93 -4.54 28.06 -7.64
CA GLU A 93 -4.05 28.87 -8.74
C GLU A 93 -4.26 28.15 -10.08
N THR A 94 -4.48 28.92 -11.14
CA THR A 94 -4.62 28.36 -12.48
C THR A 94 -3.29 27.78 -12.94
N ILE A 95 -3.30 26.53 -13.39
CA ILE A 95 -2.10 25.85 -13.91
C ILE A 95 -1.82 26.39 -15.32
N PRO A 96 -0.66 27.01 -15.58
CA PRO A 96 -0.39 27.75 -16.82
C PRO A 96 -0.11 26.87 -18.05
N GLY A 97 -0.04 25.55 -17.89
CA GLY A 97 0.35 24.60 -18.94
C GLY A 97 -0.43 23.29 -18.90
N PRO A 98 -0.07 22.30 -19.73
CA PRO A 98 -0.68 20.99 -19.67
C PRO A 98 -0.45 20.39 -18.27
N VAL A 99 -1.54 19.97 -17.63
CA VAL A 99 -1.48 19.40 -16.28
C VAL A 99 -0.63 18.13 -16.24
N LEU A 100 -0.65 17.33 -17.32
CA LEU A 100 0.05 16.06 -17.45
C LEU A 100 1.13 16.16 -18.53
N GLU A 101 2.39 15.90 -18.16
CA GLU A 101 3.56 15.95 -19.06
C GLU A 101 4.28 14.59 -19.22
N TRP A 102 3.68 13.50 -18.72
CA TRP A 102 4.24 12.16 -18.85
C TRP A 102 4.29 11.72 -20.33
N GLN A 103 5.50 11.39 -20.81
CA GLN A 103 5.79 11.03 -22.21
C GLN A 103 5.77 9.52 -22.49
N GLY A 104 5.40 8.69 -21.51
CA GLY A 104 5.34 7.24 -21.72
C GLY A 104 4.13 6.80 -22.52
N GLN A 105 4.14 5.54 -22.96
CA GLN A 105 3.02 4.92 -23.66
C GLN A 105 2.38 3.83 -22.80
N LEU A 106 1.07 3.90 -22.63
CA LEU A 106 0.30 2.85 -21.97
C LEU A 106 0.17 1.65 -22.91
N SER A 107 0.25 0.43 -22.37
CA SER A 107 -0.19 -0.75 -23.11
C SER A 107 -1.71 -0.67 -23.38
N PRO A 108 -2.25 -1.41 -24.38
CA PRO A 108 -3.68 -1.38 -24.70
C PRO A 108 -4.60 -1.66 -23.49
N GLU A 109 -4.21 -2.59 -22.61
CA GLU A 109 -4.97 -2.89 -21.40
C GLU A 109 -4.89 -1.76 -20.36
N GLN A 110 -3.72 -1.13 -20.22
CA GLN A 110 -3.57 0.03 -19.37
C GLN A 110 -4.34 1.24 -19.90
N GLU A 111 -4.39 1.43 -21.22
CA GLU A 111 -5.16 2.49 -21.87
C GLU A 111 -6.67 2.28 -21.67
N ARG A 112 -7.16 1.03 -21.83
CA ARG A 112 -8.54 0.66 -21.51
C ARG A 112 -8.87 1.00 -20.05
N ALA A 113 -8.02 0.57 -19.12
CA ALA A 113 -8.20 0.87 -17.70
C ALA A 113 -8.18 2.37 -17.41
N SER A 114 -7.28 3.12 -18.06
CA SER A 114 -7.20 4.58 -17.92
C SER A 114 -8.48 5.27 -18.42
N LYS A 115 -9.03 4.85 -19.56
CA LYS A 115 -10.33 5.33 -20.08
C LYS A 115 -11.47 5.03 -19.11
N GLU A 116 -11.52 3.83 -18.54
CA GLU A 116 -12.51 3.45 -17.53
C GLU A 116 -12.37 4.26 -16.23
N ILE A 117 -11.14 4.60 -15.81
CA ILE A 117 -10.88 5.49 -14.68
C ILE A 117 -11.43 6.89 -14.97
N ILE A 118 -11.15 7.46 -16.14
CA ILE A 118 -11.69 8.78 -16.53
C ILE A 118 -13.23 8.78 -16.48
N ALA A 119 -13.87 7.74 -17.02
CA ALA A 119 -15.32 7.60 -16.96
C ALA A 119 -15.85 7.57 -15.51
N THR A 120 -15.16 6.84 -14.62
CA THR A 120 -15.50 6.82 -13.19
C THR A 120 -15.29 8.16 -12.50
N VAL A 121 -14.22 8.90 -12.86
CA VAL A 121 -13.97 10.26 -12.35
C VAL A 121 -15.11 11.19 -12.74
N LYS A 122 -15.48 11.23 -14.02
CA LYS A 122 -16.59 12.05 -14.53
C LYS A 122 -17.94 11.67 -13.94
N GLY A 123 -18.16 10.38 -13.75
CA GLY A 123 -19.38 9.84 -13.15
C GLY A 123 -19.44 9.96 -11.63
N LYS A 124 -18.34 10.39 -10.96
CA LYS A 124 -18.23 10.44 -9.48
C LYS A 124 -18.55 9.10 -8.82
N GLN A 125 -18.05 8.03 -9.43
CA GLN A 125 -18.35 6.66 -9.02
C GLN A 125 -17.20 6.02 -8.23
N THR A 126 -17.48 4.84 -7.67
CA THR A 126 -16.47 3.98 -7.06
C THR A 126 -16.04 2.89 -8.05
N ARG A 127 -14.74 2.65 -8.20
CA ARG A 127 -14.19 1.56 -9.01
C ARG A 127 -12.99 0.89 -8.35
N LEU A 128 -12.89 -0.42 -8.51
CA LEU A 128 -11.71 -1.20 -8.17
C LEU A 128 -10.87 -1.49 -9.41
N ILE A 129 -9.59 -1.16 -9.38
CA ILE A 129 -8.60 -1.62 -10.34
C ILE A 129 -7.89 -2.83 -9.73
N TRP A 130 -8.27 -4.02 -10.22
CA TRP A 130 -7.64 -5.28 -9.85
C TRP A 130 -6.54 -5.58 -10.86
N ALA A 131 -5.32 -5.22 -10.51
CA ALA A 131 -4.19 -5.32 -11.42
C ALA A 131 -3.03 -6.11 -10.81
N VAL A 132 -2.55 -7.13 -11.54
CA VAL A 132 -1.44 -7.98 -11.08
C VAL A 132 -0.16 -7.17 -10.82
N ALA A 133 0.73 -7.68 -9.96
CA ALA A 133 2.01 -7.03 -9.70
C ALA A 133 2.83 -6.89 -11.01
N GLY A 134 3.28 -5.67 -11.31
CA GLY A 134 3.97 -5.37 -12.56
C GLY A 134 3.04 -5.06 -13.74
N SER A 135 1.78 -4.68 -13.48
CA SER A 135 0.83 -4.18 -14.50
C SER A 135 0.96 -2.68 -14.80
N GLY A 136 1.76 -1.93 -14.02
CA GLY A 136 1.91 -0.48 -14.15
C GLY A 136 0.69 0.30 -13.67
N LYS A 137 0.31 0.09 -12.38
CA LYS A 137 -0.85 0.72 -11.74
C LYS A 137 -0.80 2.25 -11.73
N THR A 138 0.38 2.80 -11.50
CA THR A 138 0.59 4.24 -11.32
C THR A 138 0.34 5.02 -12.60
N GLU A 139 0.81 4.53 -13.74
CA GLU A 139 0.70 5.24 -15.02
C GLU A 139 -0.76 5.28 -15.51
N MET A 140 -1.58 4.28 -15.16
CA MET A 140 -2.99 4.22 -15.55
C MET A 140 -3.85 5.32 -14.92
N ILE A 141 -3.51 5.77 -13.71
CA ILE A 141 -4.30 6.78 -12.98
C ILE A 141 -4.00 8.21 -13.45
N PHE A 142 -2.91 8.45 -14.17
CA PHE A 142 -2.48 9.80 -14.56
C PHE A 142 -3.56 10.55 -15.34
N ALA A 143 -4.21 9.91 -16.31
CA ALA A 143 -5.25 10.59 -17.09
C ALA A 143 -6.48 10.93 -16.24
N GLY A 144 -6.85 10.09 -15.27
CA GLY A 144 -7.93 10.38 -14.31
C GLY A 144 -7.59 11.54 -13.36
N ILE A 145 -6.35 11.59 -12.88
CA ILE A 145 -5.84 12.72 -12.08
C ILE A 145 -5.90 14.01 -12.90
N ALA A 146 -5.39 13.97 -14.14
CA ALA A 146 -5.39 15.13 -15.03
C ALA A 146 -6.80 15.64 -15.35
N ASP A 147 -7.76 14.75 -15.59
CA ASP A 147 -9.16 15.11 -15.85
C ASP A 147 -9.82 15.79 -14.64
N CYS A 148 -9.54 15.31 -13.41
CA CYS A 148 -10.01 15.94 -12.17
C CYS A 148 -9.38 17.32 -11.96
N LEU A 149 -8.07 17.44 -12.12
CA LEU A 149 -7.34 18.70 -11.94
C LEU A 149 -7.75 19.77 -12.96
N LYS A 150 -8.03 19.39 -14.21
CA LYS A 150 -8.57 20.30 -15.25
C LYS A 150 -9.92 20.89 -14.89
N GLN A 151 -10.69 20.21 -14.06
CA GLN A 151 -11.97 20.69 -13.53
C GLN A 151 -11.80 21.47 -12.22
N ASN A 152 -10.56 21.90 -11.90
CA ASN A 152 -10.17 22.54 -10.65
C ASN A 152 -10.51 21.68 -9.41
N GLY A 153 -10.56 20.35 -9.59
CA GLY A 153 -10.82 19.40 -8.53
C GLY A 153 -9.58 19.07 -7.70
N ARG A 154 -9.77 18.69 -6.44
CA ARG A 154 -8.72 18.27 -5.53
C ARG A 154 -8.56 16.75 -5.50
N VAL A 155 -7.33 16.29 -5.65
CA VAL A 155 -6.99 14.86 -5.77
C VAL A 155 -6.15 14.39 -4.58
N CYS A 156 -6.49 13.22 -4.03
CA CYS A 156 -5.63 12.52 -3.07
C CYS A 156 -5.26 11.12 -3.56
N ILE A 157 -3.99 10.77 -3.47
CA ILE A 157 -3.48 9.40 -3.58
C ILE A 157 -3.04 8.95 -2.18
N ALA A 158 -3.76 8.02 -1.59
CA ALA A 158 -3.47 7.47 -0.27
C ALA A 158 -2.88 6.07 -0.36
N SER A 159 -1.94 5.76 0.53
CA SER A 159 -1.43 4.40 0.73
C SER A 159 -1.27 4.11 2.22
N PRO A 160 -1.52 2.89 2.72
CA PRO A 160 -1.27 2.55 4.12
C PRO A 160 0.20 2.63 4.53
N ARG A 161 1.14 2.60 3.58
CA ARG A 161 2.58 2.55 3.88
C ARG A 161 3.32 3.81 3.43
N VAL A 162 4.29 4.22 4.24
CA VAL A 162 5.11 5.43 4.02
C VAL A 162 6.04 5.26 2.82
N ASP A 163 6.69 4.11 2.70
CA ASP A 163 7.61 3.76 1.60
C ASP A 163 6.95 3.89 0.22
N VAL A 164 5.69 3.47 0.11
CA VAL A 164 4.90 3.62 -1.13
C VAL A 164 4.64 5.10 -1.43
N CYS A 165 4.28 5.90 -0.44
CA CYS A 165 4.10 7.35 -0.64
C CYS A 165 5.40 8.03 -1.10
N LEU A 166 6.54 7.65 -0.50
CA LEU A 166 7.87 8.15 -0.86
C LEU A 166 8.29 7.70 -2.28
N GLU A 167 7.91 6.50 -2.71
CA GLU A 167 8.14 6.00 -4.07
C GLU A 167 7.25 6.73 -5.09
N LEU A 168 5.97 6.97 -4.75
CA LEU A 168 5.01 7.59 -5.65
C LEU A 168 5.25 9.09 -5.86
N ALA A 169 5.64 9.82 -4.81
CA ALA A 169 5.84 11.26 -4.86
C ALA A 169 6.76 11.75 -6.01
N PRO A 170 7.99 11.25 -6.19
CA PRO A 170 8.84 11.69 -7.29
C PRO A 170 8.25 11.32 -8.66
N ARG A 171 7.60 10.16 -8.79
CA ARG A 171 6.96 9.72 -10.05
C ARG A 171 5.79 10.63 -10.43
N ILE A 172 4.98 11.03 -9.45
CA ILE A 172 3.87 11.96 -9.64
C ILE A 172 4.38 13.37 -9.93
N ARG A 173 5.41 13.86 -9.23
CA ARG A 173 6.04 15.17 -9.55
C ARG A 173 6.57 15.21 -10.99
N GLN A 174 7.16 14.11 -11.47
CA GLN A 174 7.62 14.03 -12.85
C GLN A 174 6.48 14.06 -13.87
N ALA A 175 5.33 13.43 -13.57
CA ALA A 175 4.17 13.41 -14.45
C ALA A 175 3.38 14.73 -14.42
N PHE A 176 3.41 15.45 -13.29
CA PHE A 176 2.64 16.68 -13.04
C PHE A 176 3.57 17.82 -12.54
N PRO A 177 4.57 18.25 -13.34
CA PRO A 177 5.64 19.14 -12.86
C PRO A 177 5.13 20.53 -12.45
N LEU A 178 4.05 21.01 -13.07
CA LEU A 178 3.44 22.31 -12.79
C LEU A 178 2.40 22.28 -11.66
N VAL A 179 2.09 21.11 -11.10
CA VAL A 179 1.03 20.95 -10.10
C VAL A 179 1.65 20.90 -8.70
N PRO A 180 1.31 21.83 -7.80
CA PRO A 180 1.76 21.76 -6.41
C PRO A 180 1.29 20.46 -5.74
N LEU A 181 2.22 19.76 -5.11
CA LEU A 181 2.00 18.48 -4.45
C LEU A 181 2.37 18.55 -2.96
N ALA A 182 1.44 18.20 -2.08
CA ALA A 182 1.75 17.93 -0.67
C ALA A 182 1.97 16.44 -0.42
N LEU A 183 3.01 16.10 0.34
CA LEU A 183 3.33 14.74 0.76
C LEU A 183 3.16 14.61 2.29
N LEU A 184 2.20 13.80 2.74
CA LEU A 184 1.79 13.74 4.15
C LEU A 184 1.99 12.34 4.73
N TYR A 185 2.86 12.19 5.71
CA TYR A 185 3.05 10.94 6.45
C TYR A 185 3.54 11.21 7.89
N GLY A 186 3.51 10.19 8.74
CA GLY A 186 4.01 10.31 10.12
C GLY A 186 5.52 10.52 10.12
N GLY A 187 5.99 11.63 10.68
CA GLY A 187 7.40 12.02 10.67
C GLY A 187 7.82 12.91 9.48
N ALA A 188 6.88 13.40 8.68
CA ALA A 188 7.18 14.44 7.68
C ALA A 188 7.59 15.75 8.38
N GLU A 189 8.72 16.32 7.99
CA GLU A 189 9.22 17.62 8.48
C GLU A 189 8.55 18.80 7.78
N GLU A 190 8.08 18.59 6.53
CA GLU A 190 7.41 19.63 5.76
C GLU A 190 6.07 20.02 6.41
N SER A 191 5.85 21.32 6.57
CA SER A 191 4.56 21.87 6.96
C SER A 191 3.51 21.62 5.89
N TYR A 192 2.27 21.40 6.32
CA TYR A 192 1.16 21.21 5.39
C TYR A 192 0.97 22.44 4.50
N ARG A 193 0.73 22.19 3.21
CA ARG A 193 0.36 23.21 2.22
C ARG A 193 -0.95 22.83 1.56
N TYR A 194 -1.83 23.81 1.39
CA TYR A 194 -3.03 23.64 0.58
C TYR A 194 -2.65 23.49 -0.89
N THR A 195 -2.96 22.33 -1.44
CA THR A 195 -2.50 21.93 -2.78
C THR A 195 -3.59 21.13 -3.48
N PRO A 196 -3.67 21.23 -4.82
CA PRO A 196 -4.64 20.49 -5.61
C PRO A 196 -4.34 18.99 -5.67
N LEU A 197 -3.08 18.59 -5.42
CA LEU A 197 -2.66 17.20 -5.41
C LEU A 197 -2.01 16.84 -4.07
N VAL A 198 -2.48 15.76 -3.45
CA VAL A 198 -1.98 15.27 -2.16
C VAL A 198 -1.60 13.80 -2.28
N ILE A 199 -0.41 13.44 -1.82
CA ILE A 199 -0.02 12.06 -1.54
C ILE A 199 0.05 11.89 -0.03
N ALA A 200 -0.61 10.87 0.52
CA ALA A 200 -0.74 10.75 1.95
C ALA A 200 -0.72 9.30 2.44
N THR A 201 -0.28 9.07 3.69
CA THR A 201 -0.66 7.81 4.32
C THR A 201 -2.16 7.79 4.62
N THR A 202 -2.80 6.62 4.58
CA THR A 202 -4.25 6.48 4.87
C THR A 202 -4.65 7.08 6.22
N HIS A 203 -3.76 7.03 7.22
CA HIS A 203 -3.97 7.65 8.52
C HIS A 203 -4.19 9.16 8.40
N GLN A 204 -3.46 9.86 7.52
CA GLN A 204 -3.61 11.31 7.35
C GLN A 204 -5.00 11.70 6.84
N LEU A 205 -5.73 10.79 6.17
CA LEU A 205 -7.11 11.05 5.72
C LEU A 205 -8.06 11.37 6.89
N LEU A 206 -7.76 10.90 8.11
CA LEU A 206 -8.54 11.21 9.31
C LEU A 206 -8.60 12.71 9.66
N ARG A 207 -7.63 13.49 9.17
CA ARG A 207 -7.55 14.96 9.31
C ARG A 207 -8.29 15.72 8.21
N PHE A 208 -8.86 15.02 7.23
CA PHE A 208 -9.63 15.63 6.14
C PHE A 208 -11.13 15.37 6.32
N ARG A 209 -11.94 16.29 5.82
CA ARG A 209 -13.41 16.21 5.77
C ARG A 209 -13.88 16.85 4.47
N GLU A 210 -14.53 16.05 3.62
CA GLU A 210 -15.09 16.50 2.34
C GLU A 210 -14.11 17.31 1.47
N ALA A 211 -12.84 16.90 1.42
CA ALA A 211 -11.75 17.60 0.75
C ALA A 211 -11.55 17.20 -0.71
N PHE A 212 -11.72 15.92 -1.02
CA PHE A 212 -11.25 15.36 -2.29
C PHE A 212 -12.39 15.10 -3.27
N ASP A 213 -12.25 15.62 -4.49
CA ASP A 213 -13.09 15.31 -5.65
C ASP A 213 -12.74 13.93 -6.26
N LEU A 214 -11.47 13.52 -6.11
CA LEU A 214 -10.97 12.20 -6.45
C LEU A 214 -10.07 11.66 -5.33
N LEU A 215 -10.48 10.53 -4.74
CA LEU A 215 -9.65 9.77 -3.82
C LEU A 215 -9.20 8.47 -4.48
N ILE A 216 -7.89 8.26 -4.55
CA ILE A 216 -7.27 7.02 -5.02
C ILE A 216 -6.60 6.36 -3.81
N ILE A 217 -6.92 5.10 -3.52
CA ILE A 217 -6.27 4.36 -2.44
C ILE A 217 -5.52 3.18 -3.04
N ASP A 218 -4.19 3.24 -2.99
CA ASP A 218 -3.33 2.13 -3.39
C ASP A 218 -3.10 1.18 -2.22
N GLU A 219 -2.90 -0.09 -2.56
CA GLU A 219 -2.54 -1.15 -1.63
C GLU A 219 -3.57 -1.39 -0.51
N ILE A 220 -4.86 -1.28 -0.83
CA ILE A 220 -5.95 -1.53 0.11
C ILE A 220 -5.92 -2.93 0.75
N ASP A 221 -5.21 -3.88 0.13
CA ASP A 221 -4.97 -5.24 0.62
C ASP A 221 -3.90 -5.34 1.70
N SER A 222 -3.16 -4.27 1.93
CA SER A 222 -2.06 -4.26 2.88
C SER A 222 -2.49 -3.71 4.24
N PHE A 223 -1.87 -4.26 5.29
CA PHE A 223 -2.04 -3.78 6.65
C PHE A 223 -1.49 -2.34 6.78
N PRO A 224 -2.14 -1.45 7.55
CA PRO A 224 -3.35 -1.68 8.36
C PRO A 224 -4.70 -1.52 7.66
N TYR A 225 -4.76 -0.99 6.44
CA TYR A 225 -6.03 -0.53 5.83
C TYR A 225 -7.15 -1.58 5.75
N HIS A 226 -6.85 -2.81 5.31
CA HIS A 226 -7.89 -3.84 5.06
C HIS A 226 -8.75 -4.17 6.30
N ASN A 227 -8.20 -4.06 7.52
CA ASN A 227 -8.85 -4.48 8.76
C ASN A 227 -8.99 -3.34 9.76
N ASP A 228 -9.03 -2.10 9.29
CA ASP A 228 -9.06 -0.92 10.14
C ASP A 228 -10.24 -0.02 9.77
N ASP A 229 -11.31 -0.13 10.56
CA ASP A 229 -12.55 0.63 10.39
C ASP A 229 -12.29 2.15 10.47
N ALA A 230 -11.30 2.58 11.25
CA ALA A 230 -10.95 3.99 11.36
C ALA A 230 -10.33 4.51 10.05
N LEU A 231 -9.47 3.72 9.40
CA LEU A 231 -8.90 4.10 8.11
C LEU A 231 -9.94 4.11 6.98
N GLN A 232 -10.88 3.15 6.99
CA GLN A 232 -12.01 3.15 6.06
C GLN A 232 -12.93 4.34 6.30
N PHE A 233 -13.20 4.67 7.58
CA PHE A 233 -13.94 5.88 7.96
C PHE A 233 -13.23 7.15 7.47
N GLY A 234 -11.90 7.26 7.67
CA GLY A 234 -11.09 8.37 7.19
C GLY A 234 -11.18 8.55 5.68
N ALA A 235 -11.10 7.46 4.92
CA ALA A 235 -11.29 7.48 3.47
C ALA A 235 -12.65 8.06 3.07
N GLN A 236 -13.75 7.56 3.65
CA GLN A 236 -15.10 8.04 3.33
C GLN A 236 -15.35 9.47 3.84
N LYS A 237 -14.80 9.86 4.99
CA LYS A 237 -14.91 11.21 5.54
C LYS A 237 -14.15 12.23 4.69
N SER A 238 -12.97 11.86 4.19
CA SER A 238 -12.08 12.78 3.47
C SER A 238 -12.57 13.15 2.07
N ARG A 239 -13.38 12.31 1.44
CA ARG A 239 -13.93 12.56 0.11
C ARG A 239 -15.18 13.44 0.18
N LYS A 240 -15.41 14.26 -0.84
CA LYS A 240 -16.69 15.00 -0.98
C LYS A 240 -17.84 14.02 -1.19
N LYS A 241 -19.07 14.44 -0.89
CA LYS A 241 -20.28 13.63 -1.15
C LYS A 241 -20.37 13.21 -2.62
N GLU A 242 -20.10 14.18 -3.50
CA GLU A 242 -20.07 14.01 -4.95
C GLU A 242 -18.61 13.92 -5.42
N SER A 243 -18.02 12.74 -5.34
CA SER A 243 -16.61 12.49 -5.68
C SER A 243 -16.39 11.09 -6.24
N ALA A 244 -15.27 10.88 -6.93
CA ALA A 244 -14.85 9.55 -7.37
C ALA A 244 -13.92 8.87 -6.36
N LEU A 245 -14.04 7.55 -6.27
CA LEU A 245 -13.19 6.70 -5.43
C LEU A 245 -12.59 5.55 -6.24
N ILE A 246 -11.28 5.51 -6.34
CA ILE A 246 -10.55 4.46 -7.06
C ILE A 246 -9.73 3.64 -6.07
N TYR A 247 -10.02 2.35 -5.98
CA TYR A 247 -9.19 1.40 -5.23
C TYR A 247 -8.20 0.72 -6.16
N LEU A 248 -6.92 0.65 -5.79
CA LEU A 248 -5.89 -0.09 -6.52
C LEU A 248 -5.38 -1.25 -5.68
N THR A 249 -5.44 -2.47 -6.22
CA THR A 249 -4.91 -3.66 -5.53
C THR A 249 -4.58 -4.79 -6.50
N ALA A 250 -3.64 -5.66 -6.11
CA ALA A 250 -3.43 -6.92 -6.82
C ALA A 250 -4.23 -8.08 -6.21
N THR A 251 -4.74 -7.93 -4.98
CA THR A 251 -5.31 -9.01 -4.17
C THR A 251 -6.50 -8.49 -3.38
N PRO A 252 -7.62 -8.20 -4.05
CA PRO A 252 -8.83 -7.72 -3.37
C PRO A 252 -9.35 -8.75 -2.37
N SER A 253 -10.02 -8.28 -1.33
CA SER A 253 -10.61 -9.13 -0.31
C SER A 253 -11.66 -10.08 -0.91
N ARG A 254 -11.98 -11.17 -0.20
CA ARG A 254 -13.05 -12.08 -0.64
C ARG A 254 -14.41 -11.41 -0.72
N GLU A 255 -14.65 -10.43 0.15
CA GLU A 255 -15.88 -9.63 0.15
C GLU A 255 -15.94 -8.76 -1.12
N MET A 256 -14.87 -8.03 -1.45
CA MET A 256 -14.79 -7.26 -2.69
C MET A 256 -14.93 -8.16 -3.93
N GLN A 257 -14.30 -9.33 -3.94
CA GLN A 257 -14.45 -10.29 -5.04
C GLN A 257 -15.91 -10.75 -5.20
N LYS A 258 -16.65 -10.91 -4.09
CA LYS A 258 -18.07 -11.24 -4.11
C LYS A 258 -18.90 -10.06 -4.63
N GLU A 259 -18.65 -8.84 -4.17
CA GLU A 259 -19.31 -7.62 -4.64
C GLU A 259 -19.12 -7.41 -6.15
N ILE A 260 -17.91 -7.66 -6.66
CA ILE A 260 -17.62 -7.61 -8.10
C ILE A 260 -18.45 -8.65 -8.85
N LYS A 261 -18.50 -9.88 -8.35
CA LYS A 261 -19.29 -10.96 -8.96
C LYS A 261 -20.78 -10.64 -8.96
N ASN A 262 -21.27 -9.98 -7.91
CA ASN A 262 -22.65 -9.53 -7.76
C ASN A 262 -22.97 -8.22 -8.51
N ARG A 263 -21.97 -7.58 -9.13
CA ARG A 263 -22.08 -6.25 -9.78
C ARG A 263 -22.40 -5.10 -8.81
N GLU A 264 -22.13 -5.28 -7.52
CA GLU A 264 -22.25 -4.25 -6.47
C GLU A 264 -21.04 -3.30 -6.47
N LEU A 265 -19.87 -3.81 -6.87
CA LEU A 265 -18.64 -3.04 -7.05
C LEU A 265 -18.14 -3.13 -8.48
N THR A 266 -18.05 -1.98 -9.16
CA THR A 266 -17.50 -1.91 -10.52
C THR A 266 -15.99 -2.16 -10.48
N ALA A 267 -15.48 -3.04 -11.35
CA ALA A 267 -14.05 -3.37 -11.39
C ALA A 267 -13.46 -3.44 -12.80
N THR A 268 -12.22 -2.98 -12.91
CA THR A 268 -11.35 -3.19 -14.07
C THR A 268 -10.29 -4.22 -13.69
N ILE A 269 -10.33 -5.39 -14.35
CA ILE A 269 -9.36 -6.45 -14.11
C ILE A 269 -8.26 -6.39 -15.17
N LEU A 270 -7.01 -6.29 -14.73
CA LEU A 270 -5.79 -6.36 -15.54
C LEU A 270 -4.99 -7.61 -15.13
N PRO A 271 -5.20 -8.75 -15.84
CA PRO A 271 -4.65 -10.04 -15.44
C PRO A 271 -3.19 -10.25 -15.89
N ALA A 272 -2.65 -9.37 -16.74
CA ALA A 272 -1.31 -9.49 -17.32
C ALA A 272 -0.38 -8.34 -16.88
N ARG A 273 0.92 -8.61 -16.85
CA ARG A 273 1.97 -7.59 -16.68
C ARG A 273 2.09 -6.73 -17.93
N TYR A 274 2.64 -5.51 -17.80
CA TYR A 274 2.81 -4.60 -18.95
C TYR A 274 3.67 -5.22 -20.07
N HIS A 275 4.62 -6.08 -19.70
CA HIS A 275 5.49 -6.81 -20.62
C HIS A 275 4.89 -8.15 -21.09
N LYS A 276 3.59 -8.42 -20.84
CA LYS A 276 2.84 -9.57 -21.40
C LYS A 276 3.40 -10.96 -21.10
N TYR A 277 4.11 -11.12 -19.97
CA TYR A 277 4.50 -12.43 -19.45
C TYR A 277 3.64 -12.80 -18.24
N PRO A 278 3.34 -14.10 -18.02
CA PRO A 278 2.53 -14.55 -16.90
C PRO A 278 3.23 -14.26 -15.56
N LEU A 279 2.42 -14.19 -14.50
CA LEU A 279 2.95 -14.26 -13.14
C LEU A 279 3.62 -15.64 -12.93
N PRO A 280 4.80 -15.71 -12.31
CA PRO A 280 5.41 -16.99 -11.95
C PRO A 280 4.48 -17.81 -11.04
N GLU A 281 4.15 -19.03 -11.46
CA GLU A 281 3.31 -19.94 -10.69
C GLU A 281 4.15 -20.61 -9.58
N PRO A 282 3.80 -20.45 -8.28
CA PRO A 282 4.63 -20.98 -7.20
C PRO A 282 4.67 -22.51 -7.16
N LYS A 283 5.87 -23.08 -7.00
CA LYS A 283 6.06 -24.50 -6.66
C LYS A 283 5.92 -24.69 -5.16
N CYS A 284 4.89 -25.41 -4.71
CA CYS A 284 4.70 -25.72 -3.30
C CYS A 284 5.52 -26.96 -2.90
N LEU A 285 6.50 -26.79 -2.02
CA LEU A 285 7.37 -27.86 -1.56
C LEU A 285 7.22 -28.07 -0.06
N TRP A 286 7.00 -29.33 0.36
CA TRP A 286 7.09 -29.69 1.76
C TRP A 286 8.57 -29.75 2.18
N VAL A 287 8.93 -28.92 3.16
CA VAL A 287 10.33 -28.77 3.61
C VAL A 287 10.62 -29.40 4.97
N GLY A 288 9.61 -30.03 5.58
CA GLY A 288 9.68 -30.57 6.94
C GLY A 288 9.69 -29.47 8.01
N ASP A 289 10.02 -29.86 9.24
CA ASP A 289 10.12 -28.93 10.37
C ASP A 289 11.38 -28.06 10.25
N TRP A 290 11.25 -27.02 9.43
CA TRP A 290 12.33 -26.08 9.13
C TRP A 290 12.74 -25.24 10.35
N ARG A 291 11.83 -25.00 11.31
CA ARG A 291 12.15 -24.30 12.57
C ARG A 291 13.14 -25.11 13.39
N LYS A 292 12.85 -26.41 13.56
CA LYS A 292 13.78 -27.36 14.22
C LYS A 292 15.08 -27.52 13.44
N ALA A 293 15.02 -27.48 12.11
CA ALA A 293 16.22 -27.54 11.27
C ALA A 293 17.19 -26.38 11.53
N ILE A 294 16.67 -25.14 11.58
CA ILE A 294 17.46 -23.94 11.89
C ILE A 294 18.02 -24.04 13.32
N ALA A 295 17.16 -24.35 14.30
CA ALA A 295 17.57 -24.43 15.70
C ALA A 295 18.67 -25.47 15.96
N LYS A 296 18.65 -26.60 15.24
CA LYS A 296 19.64 -27.68 15.37
C LYS A 296 20.76 -27.62 14.32
N LYS A 297 20.82 -26.58 13.50
CA LYS A 297 21.77 -26.45 12.37
C LYS A 297 21.81 -27.71 11.49
N ASN A 298 20.65 -28.32 11.22
CA ASN A 298 20.55 -29.56 10.45
C ASN A 298 20.61 -29.31 8.94
N SER A 299 21.78 -29.51 8.35
CA SER A 299 22.05 -29.27 6.92
C SER A 299 21.49 -30.35 5.97
N ARG A 300 20.96 -31.47 6.49
CA ARG A 300 20.43 -32.59 5.68
C ARG A 300 18.93 -32.48 5.38
N THR A 301 18.35 -31.29 5.53
CA THR A 301 16.91 -31.08 5.30
C THR A 301 16.60 -30.71 3.85
N LYS A 302 15.36 -30.96 3.42
CA LYS A 302 14.88 -30.61 2.06
C LYS A 302 15.03 -29.12 1.76
N PHE A 303 14.82 -28.26 2.75
CA PHE A 303 15.05 -26.83 2.63
C PHE A 303 16.51 -26.51 2.31
N MET A 304 17.46 -27.09 3.04
CA MET A 304 18.89 -26.82 2.83
C MET A 304 19.39 -27.34 1.49
N LEU A 305 18.87 -28.49 1.03
CA LEU A 305 19.15 -29.00 -0.32
C LEU A 305 18.65 -28.05 -1.41
N LEU A 306 17.48 -27.42 -1.21
CA LEU A 306 16.93 -26.43 -2.13
C LEU A 306 17.81 -25.18 -2.21
N ILE A 307 18.24 -24.64 -1.06
CA ILE A 307 19.13 -23.48 -1.00
C ILE A 307 20.48 -23.78 -1.65
N ARG A 308 21.08 -24.95 -1.41
CA ARG A 308 22.34 -25.35 -2.06
C ARG A 308 22.22 -25.36 -3.58
N ARG A 309 21.20 -26.02 -4.12
CA ARG A 309 20.95 -26.06 -5.57
C ARG A 309 20.77 -24.67 -6.16
N GLN A 310 20.10 -23.78 -5.43
CA GLN A 310 19.92 -22.41 -5.87
C GLN A 310 21.26 -21.66 -5.90
N LEU A 311 22.09 -21.78 -4.86
CA LEU A 311 23.42 -21.16 -4.80
C LEU A 311 24.38 -21.72 -5.87
N GLU A 312 24.28 -23.01 -6.18
CA GLU A 312 25.04 -23.68 -7.24
C GLU A 312 24.64 -23.19 -8.64
N SER A 313 23.37 -22.82 -8.85
CA SER A 313 22.89 -22.26 -10.12
C SER A 313 23.44 -20.86 -10.42
N GLY A 314 24.03 -20.19 -9.43
CA GLY A 314 24.52 -18.81 -9.54
C GLY A 314 23.41 -17.75 -9.67
N ARG A 315 22.14 -18.14 -9.66
CA ARG A 315 21.01 -17.22 -9.74
C ARG A 315 20.72 -16.59 -8.38
N ARG A 316 20.58 -15.26 -8.39
CA ARG A 316 20.27 -14.48 -7.20
C ARG A 316 18.85 -14.75 -6.72
N PHE A 317 18.64 -14.69 -5.41
CA PHE A 317 17.30 -14.91 -4.85
C PHE A 317 16.98 -14.11 -3.60
N LEU A 318 15.68 -13.97 -3.34
CA LEU A 318 15.16 -13.50 -2.06
C LEU A 318 14.64 -14.68 -1.25
N LEU A 319 14.95 -14.70 0.04
CA LEU A 319 14.42 -15.69 0.99
C LEU A 319 13.57 -15.00 2.06
N PHE A 320 12.26 -15.21 2.00
CA PHE A 320 11.31 -14.68 2.96
C PHE A 320 11.15 -15.60 4.17
N LEU A 321 11.28 -15.03 5.38
CA LEU A 321 11.06 -15.71 6.66
C LEU A 321 10.01 -14.98 7.51
N PRO A 322 9.23 -15.69 8.35
CA PRO A 322 8.13 -15.06 9.08
C PRO A 322 8.59 -14.22 10.28
N HIS A 323 9.78 -14.49 10.85
CA HIS A 323 10.23 -13.87 12.10
C HIS A 323 11.70 -13.45 12.06
N ILE A 324 11.97 -12.23 12.58
CA ILE A 324 13.30 -11.61 12.61
C ILE A 324 14.32 -12.50 13.32
N ARG A 325 14.02 -12.99 14.53
CA ARG A 325 14.95 -13.86 15.30
C ARG A 325 15.34 -15.14 14.55
N LEU A 326 14.42 -15.75 13.81
CA LEU A 326 14.69 -16.96 13.03
C LEU A 326 15.54 -16.65 11.80
N MET A 327 15.29 -15.50 11.17
CA MET A 327 16.07 -15.00 10.04
C MET A 327 17.52 -14.71 10.46
N GLU A 328 17.73 -14.00 11.57
CA GLU A 328 19.07 -13.71 12.11
C GLU A 328 19.82 -15.00 12.48
N SER A 329 19.13 -15.95 13.15
CA SER A 329 19.71 -17.27 13.46
C SER A 329 20.11 -18.04 12.20
N LEU A 330 19.27 -17.99 11.15
CA LEU A 330 19.59 -18.60 9.86
C LEU A 330 20.74 -17.87 9.17
N GLU A 331 20.83 -16.55 9.25
CA GLU A 331 21.94 -15.78 8.67
C GLU A 331 23.28 -16.21 9.26
N ILE A 332 23.38 -16.30 10.59
CA ILE A 332 24.59 -16.76 11.28
C ILE A 332 24.96 -18.17 10.79
N TRP A 333 23.99 -19.09 10.78
CA TRP A 333 24.23 -20.45 10.32
C TRP A 333 24.61 -20.51 8.82
N MET A 334 24.05 -19.65 7.99
CA MET A 334 24.40 -19.60 6.57
C MET A 334 25.81 -19.08 6.34
N ARG A 335 26.30 -18.17 7.19
CA ARG A 335 27.67 -17.64 7.08
C ARG A 335 28.71 -18.72 7.40
N GLU A 336 28.37 -19.63 8.32
CA GLU A 336 29.21 -20.80 8.63
C GLU A 336 29.23 -21.82 7.48
N LEU A 337 28.11 -22.01 6.78
CA LEU A 337 27.99 -23.02 5.72
C LEU A 337 28.47 -22.56 4.35
N PHE A 338 28.36 -21.27 4.05
CA PHE A 338 28.72 -20.67 2.75
C PHE A 338 29.56 -19.41 2.94
N PRO A 339 30.76 -19.51 3.54
CA PRO A 339 31.62 -18.36 3.82
C PRO A 339 32.05 -17.59 2.57
N GLU A 340 32.01 -18.23 1.39
CA GLU A 340 32.36 -17.64 0.10
C GLU A 340 31.23 -16.81 -0.53
N LYS A 341 29.99 -16.95 -0.05
CA LYS A 341 28.82 -16.26 -0.61
C LYS A 341 28.61 -14.90 0.02
N LYS A 342 28.19 -13.93 -0.79
CA LYS A 342 27.86 -12.57 -0.37
C LYS A 342 26.36 -12.47 -0.13
N PHE A 343 25.93 -12.31 1.11
CA PHE A 343 24.52 -12.14 1.45
C PHE A 343 24.33 -11.36 2.74
N THR A 344 23.09 -10.95 2.99
CA THR A 344 22.69 -10.27 4.23
C THR A 344 21.22 -10.55 4.55
N SER A 345 20.74 -10.03 5.68
CA SER A 345 19.32 -10.00 6.01
C SER A 345 18.83 -8.58 6.31
N VAL A 346 17.54 -8.34 6.04
CA VAL A 346 16.86 -7.05 6.28
C VAL A 346 15.49 -7.23 6.90
N SER A 347 15.19 -6.41 7.91
CA SER A 347 13.89 -6.36 8.57
C SER A 347 13.38 -4.92 8.69
N ALA A 348 12.16 -4.75 9.21
CA ALA A 348 11.62 -3.41 9.48
C ALA A 348 12.38 -2.65 10.59
N ALA A 349 13.10 -3.35 11.47
CA ALA A 349 13.88 -2.77 12.57
C ALA A 349 15.35 -2.51 12.18
N ASP A 350 15.74 -2.81 10.94
CA ASP A 350 17.12 -2.68 10.48
C ASP A 350 17.44 -1.23 10.10
N PRO A 351 18.37 -0.54 10.79
CA PRO A 351 18.72 0.84 10.48
C PRO A 351 19.46 0.97 9.13
N GLU A 352 20.15 -0.08 8.67
CA GLU A 352 20.90 -0.09 7.40
C GLU A 352 20.08 -0.65 6.23
N ARG A 353 18.76 -0.81 6.42
CA ARG A 353 17.84 -1.42 5.44
C ARG A 353 17.99 -0.84 4.05
N GLU A 354 18.01 0.49 3.92
CA GLU A 354 18.05 1.17 2.62
C GLU A 354 19.34 0.85 1.87
N GLU A 355 20.48 0.89 2.56
CA GLU A 355 21.79 0.60 1.97
C GLU A 355 21.91 -0.87 1.57
N LYS A 356 21.51 -1.81 2.44
CA LYS A 356 21.51 -3.26 2.11
C LYS A 356 20.63 -3.57 0.90
N VAL A 357 19.45 -2.96 0.82
CA VAL A 357 18.54 -3.11 -0.33
C VAL A 357 19.17 -2.53 -1.60
N LYS A 358 19.82 -1.36 -1.52
CA LYS A 358 20.52 -0.74 -2.65
C LYS A 358 21.66 -1.61 -3.16
N ARG A 359 22.44 -2.23 -2.29
CA ARG A 359 23.51 -3.17 -2.65
C ARG A 359 22.97 -4.44 -3.31
N MET A 360 21.85 -4.99 -2.82
CA MET A 360 21.15 -6.10 -3.49
C MET A 360 20.66 -5.69 -4.90
N ARG A 361 20.12 -4.48 -5.07
CA ARG A 361 19.72 -3.94 -6.38
C ARG A 361 20.90 -3.76 -7.33
N SER A 362 22.08 -3.45 -6.78
CA SER A 362 23.34 -3.29 -7.51
C SER A 362 24.06 -4.62 -7.76
N GLU A 363 23.39 -5.74 -7.49
CA GLU A 363 23.86 -7.09 -7.80
C GLU A 363 25.11 -7.52 -6.98
N GLU A 364 25.38 -6.84 -5.86
CA GLU A 364 26.55 -7.13 -5.01
C GLU A 364 26.38 -8.38 -4.13
N TYR A 365 25.13 -8.78 -3.89
CA TYR A 365 24.78 -9.95 -3.08
C TYR A 365 24.22 -11.07 -3.95
N ASP A 366 24.60 -12.30 -3.61
CA ASP A 366 24.05 -13.55 -4.15
C ASP A 366 22.60 -13.74 -3.69
N PHE A 367 22.30 -13.43 -2.42
CA PHE A 367 20.94 -13.50 -1.92
C PHE A 367 20.69 -12.54 -0.75
N LEU A 368 19.42 -12.29 -0.49
CA LEU A 368 18.95 -11.45 0.59
C LEU A 368 17.84 -12.16 1.37
N MET A 369 18.04 -12.33 2.67
CA MET A 369 16.99 -12.81 3.58
C MET A 369 16.16 -11.63 4.06
N THR A 370 14.84 -11.81 4.14
CA THR A 370 13.97 -10.72 4.53
C THR A 370 12.69 -11.22 5.19
N THR A 371 12.03 -10.35 5.94
CA THR A 371 10.65 -10.58 6.39
C THR A 371 9.66 -10.06 5.34
N THR A 372 8.39 -9.93 5.69
CA THR A 372 7.36 -9.33 4.82
C THR A 372 7.62 -7.85 4.47
N ILE A 373 8.68 -7.23 5.01
CA ILE A 373 9.03 -5.84 4.72
C ILE A 373 9.33 -5.61 3.24
N LEU A 374 9.96 -6.56 2.55
CA LEU A 374 10.26 -6.46 1.11
C LEU A 374 9.22 -7.14 0.21
N GLU A 375 8.05 -7.50 0.76
CA GLU A 375 6.95 -7.98 -0.08
C GLU A 375 6.44 -6.87 -1.02
N ARG A 376 6.76 -5.59 -0.72
CA ARG A 376 6.40 -4.34 -1.42
C ARG A 376 7.58 -3.39 -1.63
N GLY A 377 7.40 -2.33 -2.42
CA GLY A 377 8.34 -1.19 -2.49
C GLY A 377 9.68 -1.35 -3.21
N VAL A 378 10.08 -2.55 -3.70
CA VAL A 378 11.39 -2.71 -4.39
C VAL A 378 11.33 -3.63 -5.62
N THR A 379 12.00 -3.25 -6.71
CA THR A 379 12.18 -4.11 -7.89
C THR A 379 13.64 -4.55 -7.99
N PHE A 380 13.86 -5.86 -8.12
CA PHE A 380 15.17 -6.47 -8.35
C PHE A 380 15.20 -7.10 -9.75
N ARG A 381 16.35 -7.04 -10.41
CA ARG A 381 16.59 -7.64 -11.72
C ARG A 381 16.97 -9.11 -11.55
N ASP A 382 16.39 -9.97 -12.38
CA ASP A 382 16.74 -11.39 -12.49
C ASP A 382 16.88 -12.14 -11.15
N ILE A 383 15.79 -12.16 -10.37
CA ILE A 383 15.76 -12.86 -9.08
C ILE A 383 14.76 -14.01 -9.06
N ASP A 384 15.13 -15.05 -8.33
CA ASP A 384 14.24 -16.09 -7.85
C ASP A 384 13.74 -15.76 -6.44
N VAL A 385 12.62 -16.37 -6.03
CA VAL A 385 11.94 -16.03 -4.77
C VAL A 385 11.55 -17.30 -4.01
N PHE A 386 11.94 -17.33 -2.74
CA PHE A 386 11.66 -18.42 -1.83
C PHE A 386 10.90 -17.88 -0.62
N VAL A 387 9.85 -18.57 -0.20
CA VAL A 387 9.16 -18.30 1.06
C VAL A 387 9.30 -19.53 1.95
N LEU A 388 9.92 -19.37 3.10
CA LEU A 388 10.08 -20.44 4.08
C LEU A 388 9.01 -20.33 5.16
N GLY A 389 8.24 -21.40 5.35
CA GLY A 389 7.26 -21.48 6.42
C GLY A 389 5.96 -20.77 6.10
N THR A 390 5.43 -20.95 4.88
CA THR A 390 4.14 -20.34 4.45
C THR A 390 2.94 -20.72 5.31
N GLU A 391 3.08 -21.70 6.21
CA GLU A 391 2.06 -22.03 7.20
C GLU A 391 1.96 -21.03 8.35
N ASP A 392 2.95 -20.15 8.50
CA ASP A 392 2.92 -19.09 9.51
C ASP A 392 1.85 -18.03 9.20
N ARG A 393 1.16 -17.55 10.23
CA ARG A 393 0.05 -16.59 10.11
C ARG A 393 0.45 -15.24 9.52
N VAL A 394 1.74 -14.91 9.56
CA VAL A 394 2.29 -13.68 8.95
C VAL A 394 2.14 -13.72 7.42
N PHE A 395 2.14 -14.91 6.81
CA PHE A 395 1.96 -15.07 5.36
C PHE A 395 0.47 -15.24 5.00
N THR A 396 -0.18 -14.12 4.70
CA THR A 396 -1.54 -14.06 4.18
C THR A 396 -1.61 -14.45 2.70
N GLU A 397 -2.83 -14.64 2.19
CA GLU A 397 -3.07 -14.87 0.77
C GLU A 397 -2.53 -13.71 -0.07
N SER A 398 -2.75 -12.46 0.38
CA SER A 398 -2.25 -11.26 -0.29
C SER A 398 -0.73 -11.18 -0.29
N SER A 399 -0.07 -11.36 0.86
CA SER A 399 1.39 -11.26 0.92
C SER A 399 2.08 -12.30 0.05
N LEU A 400 1.59 -13.54 0.03
CA LEU A 400 2.13 -14.58 -0.84
C LEU A 400 2.05 -14.18 -2.32
N VAL A 401 0.89 -13.71 -2.80
CA VAL A 401 0.75 -13.25 -4.20
C VAL A 401 1.71 -12.09 -4.51
N GLN A 402 1.88 -11.15 -3.58
CA GLN A 402 2.83 -10.03 -3.75
C GLN A 402 4.28 -10.48 -3.79
N ILE A 403 4.66 -11.44 -2.93
CA ILE A 403 5.99 -12.02 -2.89
C ILE A 403 6.29 -12.76 -4.19
N ALA A 404 5.38 -13.61 -4.68
CA ALA A 404 5.52 -14.24 -6.00
C ALA A 404 5.66 -13.20 -7.13
N GLY A 405 4.94 -12.09 -7.00
CA GLY A 405 5.01 -10.95 -7.91
C GLY A 405 6.38 -10.26 -8.01
N ARG A 406 7.33 -10.55 -7.09
CA ARG A 406 8.71 -10.01 -7.14
C ARG A 406 9.56 -10.69 -8.21
N ALA A 407 9.29 -11.96 -8.52
CA ALA A 407 10.01 -12.70 -9.55
C ALA A 407 9.53 -12.33 -10.96
N GLY A 408 10.46 -12.33 -11.92
CA GLY A 408 10.16 -12.10 -13.34
C GLY A 408 9.65 -10.70 -13.69
N ARG A 409 9.92 -9.68 -12.86
CA ARG A 409 9.33 -8.34 -12.98
C ARG A 409 10.07 -7.44 -13.98
N HIS A 410 11.32 -7.75 -14.30
CA HIS A 410 12.12 -6.99 -15.25
C HIS A 410 11.80 -7.45 -16.68
N LYS A 411 11.61 -6.52 -17.62
CA LYS A 411 11.26 -6.85 -19.02
C LYS A 411 12.23 -7.84 -19.68
N ASP A 412 13.53 -7.68 -19.40
CA ASP A 412 14.60 -8.51 -19.97
C ASP A 412 14.76 -9.86 -19.24
N PHE A 413 14.17 -9.99 -18.05
CA PHE A 413 14.19 -11.21 -17.23
C PHE A 413 12.76 -11.49 -16.74
N PRO A 414 11.87 -11.89 -17.66
CA PRO A 414 10.44 -12.01 -17.37
C PRO A 414 10.07 -13.29 -16.60
N THR A 415 11.04 -14.19 -16.42
CA THR A 415 10.91 -15.46 -15.71
C THR A 415 11.62 -15.39 -14.35
N GLY A 416 11.28 -16.32 -13.47
CA GLY A 416 11.92 -16.47 -12.18
C GLY A 416 11.28 -17.61 -11.41
N LEU A 417 12.08 -18.38 -10.69
CA LEU A 417 11.59 -19.49 -9.88
C LEU A 417 10.91 -18.92 -8.63
N VAL A 418 9.68 -19.36 -8.36
CA VAL A 418 9.00 -19.08 -7.09
C VAL A 418 8.73 -20.39 -6.34
N VAL A 419 9.22 -20.48 -5.11
CA VAL A 419 9.02 -21.66 -4.25
C VAL A 419 8.38 -21.28 -2.93
N TYR A 420 7.29 -21.98 -2.60
CA TYR A 420 6.65 -21.92 -1.29
C TYR A 420 7.02 -23.16 -0.49
N GLY A 421 8.02 -23.01 0.38
CA GLY A 421 8.43 -24.00 1.36
C GLY A 421 7.46 -24.02 2.53
N HIS A 422 6.84 -25.17 2.80
CA HIS A 422 5.84 -25.30 3.84
C HIS A 422 6.05 -26.51 4.76
N TYR A 423 5.62 -26.36 6.01
CA TYR A 423 5.38 -27.47 6.95
C TYR A 423 3.88 -27.74 7.16
N GLY A 424 3.07 -27.39 6.17
CA GLY A 424 1.63 -27.65 6.14
C GLY A 424 0.96 -26.72 5.15
N LYS A 425 -0.05 -27.19 4.39
CA LYS A 425 -0.73 -26.32 3.42
C LYS A 425 -1.89 -25.58 4.09
N THR A 426 -1.79 -24.26 4.16
CA THR A 426 -2.85 -23.39 4.68
C THR A 426 -3.86 -23.01 3.60
N LYS A 427 -5.01 -22.45 4.02
CA LYS A 427 -5.98 -21.83 3.10
C LYS A 427 -5.35 -20.65 2.36
N ALA A 428 -4.50 -19.86 3.03
CA ALA A 428 -3.78 -18.73 2.44
C ALA A 428 -2.86 -19.17 1.30
N LEU A 429 -2.04 -20.20 1.51
CA LEU A 429 -1.18 -20.76 0.46
C LEU A 429 -1.99 -21.26 -0.74
N LYS A 430 -3.06 -22.01 -0.50
CA LYS A 430 -3.90 -22.54 -1.58
C LYS A 430 -4.60 -21.42 -2.35
N GLY A 431 -5.10 -20.41 -1.65
CA GLY A 431 -5.73 -19.23 -2.24
C GLY A 431 -4.78 -18.46 -3.15
N ALA A 432 -3.56 -18.18 -2.68
CA ALA A 432 -2.56 -17.43 -3.44
C ALA A 432 -2.19 -18.13 -4.75
N VAL A 433 -1.94 -19.44 -4.71
CA VAL A 433 -1.66 -20.24 -5.92
C VAL A 433 -2.83 -20.23 -6.88
N ARG A 434 -4.07 -20.40 -6.37
CA ARG A 434 -5.28 -20.37 -7.18
C ARG A 434 -5.45 -19.02 -7.86
N GLN A 435 -5.31 -17.92 -7.13
CA GLN A 435 -5.46 -16.57 -7.66
C GLN A 435 -4.45 -16.28 -8.79
N ILE A 436 -3.18 -16.65 -8.60
CA ILE A 436 -2.14 -16.49 -9.63
C ILE A 436 -2.52 -17.27 -10.90
N LYS A 437 -2.98 -18.52 -10.75
CA LYS A 437 -3.41 -19.36 -11.87
C LYS A 437 -4.64 -18.80 -12.58
N GLU A 438 -5.61 -18.29 -11.83
CA GLU A 438 -6.82 -17.66 -12.38
C GLU A 438 -6.46 -16.40 -13.20
N MET A 439 -5.57 -15.53 -12.68
CA MET A 439 -5.08 -14.37 -13.43
C MET A 439 -4.32 -14.78 -14.70
N ASN A 440 -3.41 -15.76 -14.62
CA ASN A 440 -2.71 -16.26 -15.79
C ASN A 440 -3.67 -16.87 -16.83
N SER A 441 -4.69 -17.60 -16.38
CA SER A 441 -5.73 -18.17 -17.25
C SER A 441 -6.54 -17.09 -17.95
N GLU A 442 -6.98 -16.07 -17.22
CA GLU A 442 -7.72 -14.93 -17.77
C GLU A 442 -6.88 -14.15 -18.78
N ALA A 443 -5.59 -13.92 -18.48
CA ALA A 443 -4.66 -13.28 -19.41
C ALA A 443 -4.50 -14.07 -20.71
N ARG A 444 -4.40 -15.40 -20.64
CA ARG A 444 -4.35 -16.28 -21.83
C ARG A 444 -5.63 -16.21 -22.65
N LYS A 445 -6.80 -16.29 -22.00
CA LYS A 445 -8.11 -16.21 -22.67
C LYS A 445 -8.30 -14.90 -23.44
N ARG A 446 -7.78 -13.80 -22.90
CA ARG A 446 -7.83 -12.47 -23.53
C ARG A 446 -6.71 -12.22 -24.55
N GLY A 447 -5.82 -13.19 -24.81
CA GLY A 447 -4.71 -13.03 -25.73
C GLY A 447 -3.66 -12.00 -25.27
N LEU A 448 -3.54 -11.78 -23.95
CA LEU A 448 -2.69 -10.73 -23.38
C LEU A 448 -1.25 -11.17 -23.10
N LEU A 449 -0.97 -12.47 -23.22
CA LEU A 449 0.36 -13.02 -23.02
C LEU A 449 1.06 -13.24 -24.35
N HIS A 450 2.38 -13.10 -24.37
CA HIS A 450 3.19 -13.68 -25.44
C HIS A 450 2.89 -15.19 -25.56
N GLY A 451 2.97 -15.74 -26.78
CA GLY A 451 2.75 -17.17 -27.05
C GLY A 451 3.62 -18.07 -26.17
N PRO A 452 3.36 -19.39 -26.12
CA PRO A 452 4.09 -20.30 -25.23
C PRO A 452 5.61 -20.15 -25.42
N MET A 453 6.28 -19.63 -24.40
CA MET A 453 7.73 -19.55 -24.35
C MET A 453 8.29 -20.97 -24.17
N PRO A 454 9.42 -21.30 -24.81
CA PRO A 454 10.10 -22.55 -24.53
C PRO A 454 10.45 -22.60 -23.03
N VAL A 455 10.06 -23.70 -22.40
CA VAL A 455 10.48 -24.01 -21.03
C VAL A 455 11.99 -24.23 -21.09
N LEU A 456 12.78 -23.34 -20.50
CA LEU A 456 14.21 -23.54 -20.25
C LEU A 456 14.42 -24.47 -19.05
#